data_AF-A0A428GVI8-F1
#
_entry.id   AF-A0A428GVI8-F1
#
_cell.length_a   1.000
_cell.length_b   1.000
_cell.length_c   1.000
_cell.angle_alpha   90.00
_cell.angle_beta   90.00
_cell.angle_gamma   90.00
#
_symmetry.space_group_name_H-M   'P 1'
#
loop_
_entity.id
_entity.type
_entity.pdbx_description
1 polymer ?
#
loop_
_entity_poly.entity_id
_entity_poly.type
_entity_poly.pdbx_seq_one_letter_code
_entity_poly.pdbx_strand_id
1 'polypeptide(L)'
;MAIYESRGFGSLVRPYKGTLEPFDYVAQFNPMSAPEGADIEEYKRTAASYCLSGKVTPEKNGSYRRSNQSLVYRDLIFLDYDEILSTSEDFIKAVSSALFGYSYILYPTIKHCLEKPRFRLVVKPDNVMNESTYKQVVKEIADKIGLPFDMTSLTWSQLQGLPVTTGEPSEYQKIVEHGLDYPVPKVEPRAKQETTERYKPRASGQRSMTMRIIDTLFNGFGDEGGRNVAVTRFVGLLFNKLVDCDLETAYELTKIANSVTAEPLPIEELDRTFSSIARAEYRKRE
;
A
#
# COMPACT_ATOMS: atom_id res chain seq x y z
N MET A 1 16.11 2.23 -16.39
CA MET A 1 14.92 1.71 -15.68
C MET A 1 14.43 0.46 -16.40
N ALA A 2 13.48 -0.31 -15.86
CA ALA A 2 13.03 -1.54 -16.54
C ALA A 2 11.52 -1.72 -16.44
N ILE A 3 10.92 -2.28 -17.49
CA ILE A 3 9.52 -2.68 -17.49
C ILE A 3 9.40 -4.11 -18.02
N TYR A 4 8.52 -4.87 -17.40
CA TYR A 4 8.23 -6.25 -17.80
C TYR A 4 6.79 -6.39 -18.22
N GLU A 5 6.54 -7.23 -19.23
CA GLU A 5 5.24 -7.47 -19.84
C GLU A 5 4.69 -8.84 -19.40
N SER A 6 3.37 -8.91 -19.24
CA SER A 6 2.63 -10.15 -19.01
C SER A 6 1.34 -10.15 -19.83
N ARG A 7 0.88 -11.35 -20.20
CA ARG A 7 -0.48 -11.57 -20.74
C ARG A 7 -1.30 -12.31 -19.71
N GLY A 8 -2.45 -11.74 -19.37
CA GLY A 8 -3.28 -12.25 -18.31
C GLY A 8 -2.62 -12.20 -16.93
N PHE A 9 -3.27 -12.88 -15.99
CA PHE A 9 -2.76 -13.06 -14.64
C PHE A 9 -1.70 -14.16 -14.65
N GLY A 10 -0.44 -13.76 -14.48
CA GLY A 10 0.67 -14.70 -14.41
C GLY A 10 1.75 -14.20 -13.46
N SER A 11 2.59 -15.11 -12.99
CA SER A 11 3.83 -14.75 -12.29
C SER A 11 5.03 -14.63 -13.25
N LEU A 12 4.98 -15.27 -14.41
CA LEU A 12 6.01 -15.14 -15.44
C LEU A 12 5.86 -13.78 -16.15
N VAL A 13 6.94 -13.02 -16.20
CA VAL A 13 6.99 -11.72 -16.89
C VAL A 13 8.14 -11.71 -17.89
N ARG A 14 8.04 -10.91 -18.95
CA ARG A 14 9.06 -10.81 -20.00
C ARG A 14 9.63 -9.40 -20.02
N PRO A 15 10.96 -9.19 -19.99
CA PRO A 15 11.51 -7.85 -20.12
C PRO A 15 11.07 -7.23 -21.45
N TYR A 16 10.59 -5.99 -21.41
CA TYR A 16 10.40 -5.20 -22.61
C TYR A 16 11.77 -4.97 -23.28
N LYS A 17 11.82 -5.16 -24.60
CA LYS A 17 13.06 -5.11 -25.39
C LYS A 17 13.20 -3.84 -26.25
N GLY A 18 12.23 -2.93 -26.20
CA GLY A 18 12.32 -1.68 -26.94
C GLY A 18 13.16 -0.63 -26.20
N THR A 19 13.15 0.59 -26.74
CA THR A 19 14.03 1.69 -26.30
C THR A 19 13.34 2.73 -25.45
N LEU A 20 12.02 2.63 -25.25
CA LEU A 20 11.27 3.57 -24.43
C LEU A 20 11.58 3.37 -22.94
N GLU A 21 11.75 4.48 -22.22
CA GLU A 21 11.74 4.46 -20.76
C GLU A 21 10.34 4.06 -20.25
N PRO A 22 10.20 3.50 -19.03
CA PRO A 22 8.93 2.94 -18.59
C PRO A 22 7.73 3.90 -18.65
N PHE A 23 7.93 5.18 -18.33
CA PHE A 23 6.86 6.17 -18.43
C PHE A 23 6.42 6.35 -19.88
N ASP A 24 7.37 6.54 -20.80
CA ASP A 24 7.09 6.71 -22.23
C ASP A 24 6.51 5.44 -22.85
N TYR A 25 6.92 4.26 -22.38
CA TYR A 25 6.32 2.98 -22.78
C TYR A 25 4.81 2.98 -22.49
N VAL A 26 4.39 3.38 -21.28
CA VAL A 26 2.97 3.44 -20.92
C VAL A 26 2.28 4.58 -21.68
N ALA A 27 2.92 5.74 -21.77
CA ALA A 27 2.38 6.92 -22.46
C ALA A 27 2.16 6.69 -23.96
N GLN A 28 2.99 5.85 -24.61
CA GLN A 28 2.89 5.52 -26.03
C GLN A 28 2.20 4.18 -26.28
N PHE A 29 1.79 3.46 -25.23
CA PHE A 29 1.08 2.19 -25.38
C PHE A 29 -0.23 2.41 -26.14
N ASN A 30 -0.40 1.67 -27.24
CA ASN A 30 -1.65 1.68 -28.02
C ASN A 30 -2.70 0.83 -27.30
N PRO A 31 -3.90 1.34 -27.06
CA PRO A 31 -4.95 0.60 -26.37
C PRO A 31 -5.31 -0.66 -27.17
N MET A 32 -5.36 -1.78 -26.46
CA MET A 32 -5.81 -3.04 -27.05
C MET A 32 -7.34 -3.07 -27.09
N SER A 33 -7.93 -3.64 -28.14
CA SER A 33 -9.35 -3.97 -28.15
C SER A 33 -9.58 -5.29 -27.42
N ALA A 34 -10.50 -5.29 -26.46
CA ALA A 34 -11.09 -6.54 -25.98
C ALA A 34 -11.95 -7.15 -27.11
N PRO A 35 -11.95 -8.48 -27.30
CA PRO A 35 -12.80 -9.10 -28.31
C PRO A 35 -14.28 -8.81 -28.03
N GLU A 36 -15.05 -8.57 -29.08
CA GLU A 36 -16.49 -8.31 -28.97
C GLU A 36 -17.20 -9.50 -28.30
N GLY A 37 -18.06 -9.21 -27.32
CA GLY A 37 -18.79 -10.24 -26.56
C GLY A 37 -17.94 -11.10 -25.63
N ALA A 38 -16.64 -10.81 -25.46
CA ALA A 38 -15.79 -11.56 -24.54
C ALA A 38 -16.22 -11.35 -23.07
N ASP A 39 -16.11 -12.41 -22.27
CA ASP A 39 -16.13 -12.27 -20.81
C ASP A 39 -14.90 -11.46 -20.39
N ILE A 40 -15.15 -10.26 -19.87
CA ILE A 40 -14.11 -9.32 -19.45
C ILE A 40 -13.22 -9.90 -18.34
N GLU A 41 -13.76 -10.70 -17.42
CA GLU A 41 -12.97 -11.31 -16.36
C GLU A 41 -12.10 -12.45 -16.89
N GLU A 42 -12.61 -13.24 -17.83
CA GLU A 42 -11.80 -14.25 -18.51
C GLU A 42 -10.69 -13.60 -19.34
N TYR A 43 -11.02 -12.58 -20.14
CA TYR A 43 -10.05 -11.82 -20.95
C TYR A 43 -8.95 -11.22 -20.08
N LYS A 44 -9.31 -10.59 -18.95
CA LYS A 44 -8.35 -10.06 -17.97
C LYS A 44 -7.41 -11.13 -17.43
N ARG A 45 -7.91 -12.35 -17.22
CA ARG A 45 -7.15 -13.47 -16.66
C ARG A 45 -6.21 -14.11 -17.67
N THR A 46 -6.56 -14.12 -18.96
CA THR A 46 -5.86 -14.96 -19.96
C THR A 46 -5.11 -14.17 -21.03
N ALA A 47 -5.64 -13.01 -21.44
CA ALA A 47 -5.21 -12.36 -22.68
C ALA A 47 -4.82 -10.88 -22.53
N ALA A 48 -5.41 -10.16 -21.57
CA ALA A 48 -5.15 -8.74 -21.39
C ALA A 48 -3.66 -8.44 -21.14
N SER A 49 -3.20 -7.29 -21.64
CA SER A 49 -1.80 -6.87 -21.48
C SER A 49 -1.59 -6.21 -20.13
N TYR A 50 -0.57 -6.64 -19.41
CA TYR A 50 -0.16 -6.07 -18.13
C TYR A 50 1.33 -5.72 -18.16
N CYS A 51 1.72 -4.78 -17.30
CA CYS A 51 3.10 -4.47 -17.03
C CYS A 51 3.48 -4.57 -15.54
N LEU A 52 4.78 -4.66 -15.29
CA LEU A 52 5.41 -4.43 -14.00
C LEU A 52 6.62 -3.52 -14.22
N SER A 53 6.54 -2.29 -13.72
CA SER A 53 7.65 -1.33 -13.78
C SER A 53 8.56 -1.50 -12.58
N GLY A 54 9.85 -1.69 -12.82
CA GLY A 54 10.84 -1.96 -11.79
C GLY A 54 11.89 -2.95 -12.24
N LYS A 55 12.72 -3.45 -11.32
CA LYS A 55 13.71 -4.50 -11.60
C LYS A 55 13.33 -5.81 -10.95
N VAL A 56 13.19 -6.87 -11.73
CA VAL A 56 12.97 -8.24 -11.26
C VAL A 56 14.28 -9.02 -11.36
N THR A 57 14.65 -9.72 -10.29
CA THR A 57 15.81 -10.62 -10.30
C THR A 57 15.50 -11.82 -11.22
N PRO A 58 16.36 -12.15 -12.21
CA PRO A 58 16.16 -13.34 -13.04
C PRO A 58 16.31 -14.63 -12.21
N GLU A 59 15.57 -15.66 -12.57
CA GLU A 59 15.79 -17.03 -12.12
C GLU A 59 17.09 -17.60 -12.73
N LYS A 60 17.59 -18.72 -12.19
CA LYS A 60 18.82 -19.38 -12.69
C LYS A 60 18.78 -19.73 -14.17
N ASN A 61 17.59 -20.01 -14.70
CA ASN A 61 17.36 -20.32 -16.12
C ASN A 61 17.22 -19.06 -17.01
N GLY A 62 17.42 -17.86 -16.46
CA GLY A 62 17.29 -16.58 -17.16
C GLY A 62 15.85 -16.09 -17.34
N SER A 63 14.84 -16.85 -16.90
CA SER A 63 13.45 -16.40 -16.92
C SER A 63 13.17 -15.41 -15.78
N TYR A 64 12.12 -14.59 -15.90
CA TYR A 64 11.76 -13.61 -14.89
C TYR A 64 10.39 -13.97 -14.30
N ARG A 65 10.36 -14.22 -12.99
CA ARG A 65 9.12 -14.45 -12.25
C ARG A 65 8.92 -13.37 -11.21
N ARG A 66 7.82 -12.63 -11.28
CA ARG A 66 7.46 -11.65 -10.27
C ARG A 66 7.02 -12.33 -8.97
N SER A 67 7.51 -11.80 -7.87
CA SER A 67 7.06 -12.04 -6.51
C SER A 67 7.52 -10.86 -5.65
N ASN A 68 7.08 -10.78 -4.40
CA ASN A 68 7.57 -9.73 -3.52
C ASN A 68 9.08 -9.87 -3.25
N GLN A 69 9.64 -11.08 -3.34
CA GLN A 69 11.06 -11.36 -3.15
C GLN A 69 11.91 -11.06 -4.39
N SER A 70 11.36 -11.25 -5.60
CA SER A 70 12.13 -11.06 -6.83
C SER A 70 12.14 -9.61 -7.32
N LEU A 71 11.11 -8.82 -6.98
CA LEU A 71 11.02 -7.40 -7.31
C LEU A 71 11.92 -6.57 -6.39
N VAL A 72 13.02 -6.06 -6.97
CA VAL A 72 14.08 -5.33 -6.28
C VAL A 72 13.67 -3.89 -5.97
N TYR A 73 13.11 -3.20 -6.97
CA TYR A 73 12.59 -1.84 -6.85
C TYR A 73 11.49 -1.62 -7.88
N ARG A 74 10.69 -0.57 -7.69
CA ARG A 74 9.78 0.01 -8.69
C ARG A 74 10.28 1.36 -9.15
N ASP A 75 10.00 1.69 -10.40
CA ASP A 75 10.39 2.96 -11.05
C ASP A 75 9.20 3.67 -11.72
N LEU A 76 7.97 3.22 -11.44
CA LEU A 76 6.71 3.94 -11.65
C LEU A 76 5.75 3.68 -10.48
N ILE A 77 4.86 4.63 -10.23
CA ILE A 77 3.81 4.56 -9.22
C ILE A 77 2.48 4.32 -9.92
N PHE A 78 1.69 3.34 -9.47
CA PHE A 78 0.37 3.03 -10.04
C PHE A 78 -0.71 3.12 -8.96
N LEU A 79 -1.81 3.79 -9.28
CA LEU A 79 -3.01 3.86 -8.46
C LEU A 79 -4.23 3.50 -9.32
N ASP A 80 -5.05 2.58 -8.81
CA ASP A 80 -6.32 2.21 -9.42
C ASP A 80 -7.47 2.92 -8.72
N TYR A 81 -8.30 3.61 -9.50
CA TYR A 81 -9.51 4.30 -9.05
C TYR A 81 -10.72 3.62 -9.68
N ASP A 82 -11.35 2.73 -8.92
CA ASP A 82 -12.49 1.92 -9.36
C ASP A 82 -13.85 2.42 -8.81
N GLU A 83 -13.82 3.23 -7.74
CA GLU A 83 -14.99 3.76 -7.03
C GLU A 83 -15.04 5.29 -7.09
N ILE A 84 -15.08 5.83 -8.32
CA ILE A 84 -15.22 7.27 -8.54
C ILE A 84 -16.70 7.63 -8.44
N LEU A 85 -17.06 8.39 -7.40
CA LEU A 85 -18.43 8.83 -7.14
C LEU A 85 -18.81 10.12 -7.91
N SER A 86 -17.82 10.83 -8.45
CA SER A 86 -17.99 12.05 -9.24
C SER A 86 -18.01 11.76 -10.75
N THR A 87 -18.16 12.80 -11.56
CA THR A 87 -17.95 12.71 -13.01
C THR A 87 -16.47 12.43 -13.34
N SER A 88 -16.22 11.92 -14.56
CA SER A 88 -14.85 11.77 -15.09
C SER A 88 -14.13 13.12 -15.10
N GLU A 89 -14.81 14.19 -15.49
CA GLU A 89 -14.25 15.55 -15.57
C GLU A 89 -13.82 16.07 -14.20
N ASP A 90 -14.64 15.88 -13.17
CA ASP A 90 -14.31 16.33 -11.81
C ASP A 90 -13.15 15.50 -11.23
N PHE A 91 -13.13 14.19 -11.50
CA PHE A 91 -12.03 13.32 -11.11
C PHE A 91 -10.71 13.73 -11.79
N ILE A 92 -10.73 13.97 -13.11
CA ILE A 92 -9.57 14.43 -13.87
C ILE A 92 -9.06 15.76 -13.31
N LYS A 93 -9.95 16.72 -12.98
CA LYS A 93 -9.57 18.00 -12.36
C LYS A 93 -8.95 17.82 -10.98
N ALA A 94 -9.46 16.91 -10.16
CA ALA A 94 -8.90 16.60 -8.85
C ALA A 94 -7.47 16.07 -8.97
N VAL A 95 -7.24 15.11 -9.86
CA VAL A 95 -5.90 14.56 -10.16
C VAL A 95 -4.97 15.65 -10.69
N SER A 96 -5.41 16.43 -11.68
CA SER A 96 -4.62 17.51 -12.27
C SER A 96 -4.22 18.59 -11.25
N SER A 97 -5.14 18.93 -10.35
CA SER A 97 -4.87 19.91 -9.28
C SER A 97 -3.88 19.36 -8.25
N ALA A 98 -4.05 18.10 -7.83
CA ALA A 98 -3.20 17.46 -6.83
C ALA A 98 -1.77 17.18 -7.34
N LEU A 99 -1.62 16.92 -8.63
CA LEU A 99 -0.35 16.60 -9.28
C LEU A 99 0.17 17.71 -10.20
N PHE A 100 -0.30 18.94 -10.01
CA PHE A 100 0.10 20.08 -10.82
C PHE A 100 1.62 20.20 -10.91
N GLY A 101 2.15 20.27 -12.13
CA GLY A 101 3.58 20.39 -12.41
C GLY A 101 4.37 19.08 -12.39
N TYR A 102 3.75 17.93 -12.12
CA TYR A 102 4.40 16.61 -12.18
C TYR A 102 3.99 15.80 -13.40
N SER A 103 4.88 14.90 -13.82
CA SER A 103 4.62 13.94 -14.90
C SER A 103 3.68 12.81 -14.44
N TYR A 104 2.53 12.68 -15.09
CA TYR A 104 1.59 11.59 -14.85
C TYR A 104 0.83 11.18 -16.11
N ILE A 105 0.29 9.96 -16.09
CA ILE A 105 -0.61 9.43 -17.11
C ILE A 105 -1.91 9.03 -16.43
N LEU A 106 -3.04 9.40 -17.02
CA LEU A 106 -4.35 8.96 -16.57
C LEU A 106 -5.08 8.31 -17.75
N TYR A 107 -5.59 7.09 -17.55
CA TYR A 107 -6.33 6.39 -18.61
C TYR A 107 -7.47 5.50 -18.09
N PRO A 108 -8.57 5.37 -18.85
CA PRO A 108 -9.69 4.51 -18.50
C PRO A 108 -9.29 3.04 -18.35
N THR A 109 -9.82 2.33 -17.36
CA THR A 109 -9.65 0.86 -17.29
C THR A 109 -10.67 0.16 -18.19
N ILE A 110 -10.49 -1.14 -18.47
CA ILE A 110 -11.39 -1.93 -19.32
C ILE A 110 -12.86 -1.95 -18.84
N LYS A 111 -13.10 -1.65 -17.56
CA LYS A 111 -14.45 -1.59 -16.96
C LYS A 111 -15.00 -0.17 -16.83
N HIS A 112 -14.30 0.81 -17.40
CA HIS A 112 -14.74 2.20 -17.37
C HIS A 112 -16.07 2.36 -18.13
N CYS A 113 -17.01 3.09 -17.54
CA CYS A 113 -18.18 3.63 -18.23
C CYS A 113 -18.54 5.00 -17.65
N LEU A 114 -19.40 5.76 -18.33
CA LEU A 114 -19.74 7.13 -17.92
C LEU A 114 -20.43 7.17 -16.55
N GLU A 115 -21.24 6.17 -16.23
CA GLU A 115 -21.99 6.07 -14.97
C GLU A 115 -21.14 5.56 -13.80
N LYS A 116 -20.05 4.84 -14.11
CA LYS A 116 -19.11 4.29 -13.13
C LYS A 116 -17.68 4.51 -13.64
N PRO A 117 -17.17 5.75 -13.58
CA PRO A 117 -15.85 6.06 -14.08
C PRO A 117 -14.80 5.21 -13.36
N ARG A 118 -13.88 4.65 -14.14
CA ARG A 118 -12.71 3.93 -13.62
C ARG A 118 -11.47 4.35 -14.34
N PHE A 119 -10.42 4.65 -13.60
CA PHE A 119 -9.16 5.11 -14.17
C PHE A 119 -7.98 4.48 -13.47
N ARG A 120 -6.89 4.36 -14.21
CA ARG A 120 -5.56 4.07 -13.66
C ARG A 120 -4.71 5.32 -13.81
N LEU A 121 -4.10 5.72 -12.70
CA LEU A 121 -3.14 6.80 -12.60
C LEU A 121 -1.74 6.21 -12.54
N VAL A 122 -0.83 6.74 -13.35
CA VAL A 122 0.59 6.39 -13.36
C VAL A 122 1.39 7.65 -13.11
N VAL A 123 2.20 7.68 -12.06
CA VAL A 123 3.05 8.83 -11.71
C VAL A 123 4.51 8.46 -11.91
N LYS A 124 5.28 9.35 -12.55
CA LYS A 124 6.71 9.18 -12.77
C LYS A 124 7.50 9.68 -11.56
N PRO A 125 8.20 8.82 -10.80
CA PRO A 125 9.01 9.23 -9.67
C PRO A 125 10.40 9.74 -10.10
N ASP A 126 11.04 10.58 -9.28
CA ASP A 126 12.41 11.07 -9.50
C ASP A 126 13.50 10.06 -9.14
N ASN A 127 13.12 8.96 -8.48
CA ASN A 127 14.00 7.87 -8.09
C ASN A 127 13.25 6.54 -7.97
N VAL A 128 14.02 5.45 -7.96
CA VAL A 128 13.48 4.11 -7.71
C VAL A 128 13.05 3.96 -6.24
N MET A 129 12.06 3.12 -6.00
CA MET A 129 11.49 2.89 -4.67
C MET A 129 11.62 1.43 -4.25
N ASN A 130 11.79 1.18 -2.95
CA ASN A 130 11.54 -0.14 -2.35
C ASN A 130 10.05 -0.28 -1.97
N GLU A 131 9.66 -1.44 -1.45
CA GLU A 131 8.26 -1.70 -1.07
C GLU A 131 7.69 -0.70 -0.05
N SER A 132 8.48 -0.33 0.96
CA SER A 132 8.04 0.59 2.01
C SER A 132 7.79 1.98 1.46
N THR A 133 8.77 2.52 0.72
CA THR A 133 8.68 3.84 0.09
C THR A 133 7.55 3.89 -0.93
N TYR A 134 7.41 2.86 -1.75
CA TYR A 134 6.31 2.78 -2.72
C TYR A 134 4.93 2.85 -2.05
N LYS A 135 4.70 2.03 -1.01
CA LYS A 135 3.42 2.05 -0.28
C LYS A 135 3.15 3.39 0.39
N GLN A 136 4.19 4.02 0.93
CA GLN A 136 4.08 5.35 1.53
C GLN A 136 3.70 6.40 0.49
N VAL A 137 4.40 6.44 -0.64
CA VAL A 137 4.18 7.43 -1.71
C VAL A 137 2.82 7.23 -2.39
N VAL A 138 2.37 5.98 -2.59
CA VAL A 138 1.01 5.69 -3.07
C VAL A 138 -0.05 6.31 -2.16
N LYS A 139 0.09 6.14 -0.84
CA LYS A 139 -0.84 6.73 0.13
C LYS A 139 -0.77 8.26 0.12
N GLU A 140 0.43 8.83 0.10
CA GLU A 140 0.62 10.29 0.02
C GLU A 140 -0.07 10.88 -1.22
N ILE A 141 0.08 10.26 -2.39
CA ILE A 141 -0.58 10.70 -3.62
C ILE A 141 -2.10 10.57 -3.51
N ALA A 142 -2.60 9.43 -3.00
CA ALA A 142 -4.03 9.24 -2.79
C ALA A 142 -4.63 10.27 -1.82
N ASP A 143 -3.93 10.56 -0.72
CA ASP A 143 -4.34 11.56 0.27
C ASP A 143 -4.37 12.98 -0.33
N LYS A 144 -3.39 13.32 -1.19
CA LYS A 144 -3.38 14.62 -1.91
C LYS A 144 -4.53 14.76 -2.90
N ILE A 145 -4.91 13.66 -3.56
CA ILE A 145 -6.06 13.65 -4.47
C ILE A 145 -7.38 13.70 -3.67
N GLY A 146 -7.39 13.14 -2.46
CA GLY A 146 -8.53 13.20 -1.54
C GLY A 146 -9.69 12.28 -1.92
N LEU A 147 -9.42 11.23 -2.70
CA LEU A 147 -10.43 10.27 -3.18
C LEU A 147 -10.04 8.83 -2.82
N PRO A 148 -11.03 7.95 -2.58
CA PRO A 148 -10.77 6.55 -2.32
C PRO A 148 -10.10 5.90 -3.54
N PHE A 149 -9.16 4.99 -3.27
CA PHE A 149 -8.45 4.22 -4.29
C PHE A 149 -8.47 2.73 -3.93
N ASP A 150 -8.25 1.86 -4.92
CA ASP A 150 -8.17 0.43 -4.66
C ASP A 150 -6.90 0.09 -3.89
N MET A 151 -7.07 -0.43 -2.67
CA MET A 151 -6.00 -0.86 -1.78
C MET A 151 -5.11 -1.95 -2.38
N THR A 152 -5.56 -2.68 -3.40
CA THR A 152 -4.69 -3.61 -4.14
C THR A 152 -3.51 -2.91 -4.81
N SER A 153 -3.61 -1.58 -5.06
CA SER A 153 -2.51 -0.72 -5.53
C SER A 153 -1.29 -0.75 -4.61
N LEU A 154 -1.46 -1.10 -3.32
CA LEU A 154 -0.37 -1.26 -2.35
C LEU A 154 0.36 -2.60 -2.46
N THR A 155 -0.12 -3.53 -3.28
CA THR A 155 0.49 -4.85 -3.44
C THR A 155 1.80 -4.74 -4.23
N TRP A 156 2.93 -5.02 -3.58
CA TRP A 156 4.26 -4.72 -4.07
C TRP A 156 4.55 -5.26 -5.48
N SER A 157 4.29 -6.55 -5.72
CA SER A 157 4.56 -7.19 -7.02
C SER A 157 3.33 -7.30 -7.93
N GLN A 158 2.29 -6.47 -7.71
CA GLN A 158 1.06 -6.48 -8.50
C GLN A 158 1.29 -6.00 -9.94
N LEU A 159 0.77 -6.78 -10.90
CA LEU A 159 0.71 -6.42 -12.31
C LEU A 159 -0.30 -5.29 -12.51
N GLN A 160 0.04 -4.37 -13.41
CA GLN A 160 -0.74 -3.19 -13.72
C GLN A 160 -1.28 -3.33 -15.13
N GLY A 161 -2.60 -3.28 -15.29
CA GLY A 161 -3.21 -3.43 -16.60
C GLY A 161 -2.80 -2.27 -17.51
N LEU A 162 -2.40 -2.57 -18.73
CA LEU A 162 -2.16 -1.55 -19.75
C LEU A 162 -3.49 -1.10 -20.37
N PRO A 163 -3.52 0.02 -21.12
CA PRO A 163 -4.72 0.48 -21.81
C PRO A 163 -5.44 -0.61 -22.61
N VAL A 164 -6.72 -0.83 -22.28
CA VAL A 164 -7.63 -1.72 -23.00
C VAL A 164 -8.98 -1.03 -23.12
N THR A 165 -9.61 -1.13 -24.28
CA THR A 165 -10.95 -0.61 -24.56
C THR A 165 -11.88 -1.73 -25.02
N THR A 166 -13.17 -1.61 -24.69
CA THR A 166 -14.25 -2.40 -25.29
C THR A 166 -14.93 -1.68 -26.46
N GLY A 167 -14.59 -0.41 -26.70
CA GLY A 167 -15.02 0.37 -27.86
C GLY A 167 -13.91 0.53 -28.90
N GLU A 168 -13.98 1.59 -29.69
CA GLU A 168 -12.99 1.87 -30.74
C GLU A 168 -11.66 2.37 -30.14
N PRO A 169 -10.51 1.75 -30.46
CA PRO A 169 -9.20 2.19 -29.99
C PRO A 169 -8.83 3.62 -30.36
N SER A 170 -9.31 4.11 -31.52
CA SER A 170 -9.08 5.48 -31.99
C SER A 170 -9.80 6.53 -31.15
N GLU A 171 -10.86 6.15 -30.44
CA GLU A 171 -11.64 7.02 -29.56
C GLU A 171 -11.15 6.96 -28.11
N TYR A 172 -10.26 6.02 -27.78
CA TYR A 172 -9.74 5.85 -26.44
C TYR A 172 -8.84 7.03 -26.06
N GLN A 173 -9.29 7.82 -25.09
CA GLN A 173 -8.58 9.00 -24.61
C GLN A 173 -7.76 8.67 -23.37
N LYS A 174 -6.48 9.02 -23.44
CA LYS A 174 -5.55 9.04 -22.29
C LYS A 174 -5.02 10.45 -22.12
N ILE A 175 -4.80 10.85 -20.88
CA ILE A 175 -4.15 12.10 -20.52
C ILE A 175 -2.70 11.76 -20.21
N VAL A 176 -1.77 12.46 -20.85
CA VAL A 176 -0.33 12.34 -20.62
C VAL A 176 0.18 13.73 -20.30
N GLU A 177 0.47 13.98 -19.03
CA GLU A 177 1.08 15.23 -18.58
C GLU A 177 2.58 15.03 -18.42
N HIS A 178 3.34 15.97 -18.99
CA HIS A 178 4.79 16.03 -18.86
C HIS A 178 5.17 17.23 -17.99
N GLY A 179 5.76 16.95 -16.83
CA GLY A 179 6.27 17.93 -15.88
C GLY A 179 7.52 17.42 -15.18
N LEU A 180 7.72 17.83 -13.94
CA LEU A 180 8.79 17.30 -13.09
C LEU A 180 8.52 15.85 -12.70
N ASP A 181 9.59 15.11 -12.39
CA ASP A 181 9.43 13.80 -11.78
C ASP A 181 9.00 13.97 -10.31
N TYR A 182 8.10 13.12 -9.83
CA TYR A 182 7.51 13.20 -8.50
C TYR A 182 8.55 12.86 -7.43
N PRO A 183 8.77 13.72 -6.42
CA PRO A 183 9.81 13.51 -5.43
C PRO A 183 9.47 12.29 -4.55
N VAL A 184 10.39 11.33 -4.48
CA VAL A 184 10.27 10.19 -3.56
C VAL A 184 11.40 10.17 -2.52
N PRO A 185 11.14 9.71 -1.29
CA PRO A 185 12.19 9.54 -0.30
C PRO A 185 13.34 8.70 -0.86
N LYS A 186 14.57 9.25 -0.84
CA LYS A 186 15.74 8.56 -1.35
C LYS A 186 15.94 7.26 -0.56
N VAL A 187 15.85 6.15 -1.28
CA VAL A 187 16.21 4.84 -0.75
C VAL A 187 17.66 4.62 -1.14
N GLU A 188 18.57 4.56 -0.17
CA GLU A 188 19.87 3.95 -0.47
C GLU A 188 19.62 2.49 -0.85
N PRO A 189 20.05 2.04 -2.03
CA PRO A 189 19.89 0.65 -2.41
C PRO A 189 20.69 -0.18 -1.42
N ARG A 190 20.01 -0.80 -0.45
CA ARG A 190 20.60 -1.89 0.32
C ARG A 190 20.98 -2.96 -0.69
N ALA A 191 22.27 -3.05 -0.99
CA ALA A 191 22.85 -4.25 -1.57
C ALA A 191 22.29 -5.42 -0.76
N LYS A 192 21.81 -6.46 -1.46
CA LYS A 192 21.31 -7.68 -0.81
C LYS A 192 22.40 -8.18 0.14
N GLN A 193 22.28 -7.84 1.42
CA GLN A 193 22.94 -8.60 2.46
C GLN A 193 22.12 -9.88 2.53
N GLU A 194 22.72 -10.98 2.08
CA GLU A 194 22.34 -12.30 2.55
C GLU A 194 22.56 -12.30 4.06
N THR A 195 21.60 -11.77 4.82
CA THR A 195 21.63 -11.92 6.26
C THR A 195 21.14 -13.32 6.58
N THR A 196 22.09 -14.25 6.69
CA THR A 196 22.00 -15.37 7.64
C THR A 196 22.12 -14.85 9.08
N GLU A 197 21.52 -13.70 9.40
CA GLU A 197 21.47 -13.21 10.76
C GLU A 197 20.22 -13.78 11.41
N ARG A 198 20.43 -14.73 12.32
CA ARG A 198 19.43 -15.14 13.29
C ARG A 198 18.87 -13.88 13.96
N TYR A 199 17.53 -13.77 13.97
CA TYR A 199 16.80 -12.73 14.66
C TYR A 199 17.40 -12.46 16.04
N LYS A 200 17.97 -11.26 16.22
CA LYS A 200 18.34 -10.74 17.54
C LYS A 200 17.18 -9.87 18.03
N PRO A 201 16.53 -10.20 19.17
CA PRO A 201 15.50 -9.35 19.73
C PRO A 201 16.07 -7.95 19.98
N ARG A 202 15.36 -6.92 19.54
CA ARG A 202 15.71 -5.53 19.88
C ARG A 202 15.53 -5.32 21.39
N ALA A 203 16.47 -4.60 22.00
CA ALA A 203 16.37 -4.17 23.38
C ALA A 203 15.06 -3.39 23.63
N SER A 204 14.48 -3.57 24.82
CA SER A 204 13.11 -3.18 25.20
C SER A 204 12.74 -1.71 24.92
N GLY A 205 13.71 -0.81 24.77
CA GLY A 205 13.50 0.62 24.50
C GLY A 205 13.22 1.01 23.04
N GLN A 206 13.35 0.10 22.06
CA GLN A 206 13.22 0.41 20.62
C GLN A 206 12.07 -0.33 19.90
N ARG A 207 11.11 -0.89 20.66
CA ARG A 207 9.99 -1.64 20.08
C ARG A 207 8.94 -0.68 19.51
N SER A 208 8.41 -1.00 18.32
CA SER A 208 7.30 -0.25 17.71
C SER A 208 6.07 -0.29 18.62
N MET A 209 5.18 0.69 18.49
CA MET A 209 3.98 0.79 19.33
C MET A 209 3.13 -0.48 19.30
N THR A 210 2.90 -1.01 18.10
CA THR A 210 2.20 -2.28 17.87
C THR A 210 2.89 -3.44 18.58
N MET A 211 4.22 -3.52 18.50
CA MET A 211 4.95 -4.60 19.15
C MET A 211 4.91 -4.47 20.67
N ARG A 212 4.82 -3.26 21.24
CA ARG A 212 4.63 -3.06 22.68
C ARG A 212 3.26 -3.56 23.15
N ILE A 213 2.21 -3.34 22.36
CA ILE A 213 0.87 -3.89 22.65
C ILE A 213 0.90 -5.42 22.57
N ILE A 214 1.39 -5.97 21.46
CA ILE A 214 1.49 -7.42 21.23
C ILE A 214 2.31 -8.10 22.33
N ASP A 215 3.46 -7.54 22.68
CA ASP A 215 4.35 -8.09 23.71
C ASP A 215 3.69 -8.10 25.10
N THR A 216 2.89 -7.08 25.42
CA THR A 216 2.12 -7.05 26.68
C THR A 216 0.97 -8.07 26.65
N LEU A 217 0.33 -8.27 25.50
CA LEU A 217 -0.72 -9.29 25.34
C LEU A 217 -0.20 -10.73 25.40
N PHE A 218 1.08 -10.96 25.08
CA PHE A 218 1.70 -12.29 25.16
C PHE A 218 2.37 -12.57 26.50
N ASN A 219 2.94 -11.55 27.15
CA ASN A 219 3.75 -11.73 28.36
C ASN A 219 3.11 -11.14 29.64
N GLY A 220 1.96 -10.48 29.51
CA GLY A 220 1.28 -9.84 30.62
C GLY A 220 2.02 -8.62 31.18
N PHE A 221 1.74 -8.27 32.44
CA PHE A 221 2.22 -7.05 33.08
C PHE A 221 3.53 -7.20 33.88
N GLY A 222 4.18 -8.37 33.80
CA GLY A 222 5.44 -8.67 34.48
C GLY A 222 5.31 -9.02 35.97
N ASP A 223 6.45 -9.03 36.67
CA ASP A 223 6.61 -9.60 38.02
C ASP A 223 6.20 -8.65 39.18
N GLU A 224 6.02 -9.22 40.37
CA GLU A 224 5.48 -8.58 41.58
C GLU A 224 6.25 -7.30 41.97
N GLY A 225 5.64 -6.14 41.72
CA GLY A 225 6.19 -4.83 42.12
C GLY A 225 5.95 -3.71 41.10
N GLY A 226 5.62 -4.04 39.84
CA GLY A 226 5.42 -3.06 38.77
C GLY A 226 4.06 -3.11 38.05
N ARG A 227 3.17 -4.06 38.40
CA ARG A 227 1.97 -4.38 37.60
C ARG A 227 1.01 -3.21 37.45
N ASN A 228 0.69 -2.48 38.51
CA ASN A 228 -0.18 -1.30 38.42
C ASN A 228 0.42 -0.20 37.52
N VAL A 229 1.74 -0.05 37.53
CA VAL A 229 2.44 0.89 36.62
C VAL A 229 2.42 0.36 35.19
N ALA A 230 2.53 -0.95 34.98
CA ALA A 230 2.46 -1.59 33.68
C ALA A 230 1.06 -1.51 33.07
N VAL A 231 0.00 -1.82 33.85
CA VAL A 231 -1.41 -1.56 33.48
C VAL A 231 -1.57 -0.10 33.13
N THR A 232 -1.00 0.81 33.93
CA THR A 232 -1.13 2.24 33.68
C THR A 232 -0.57 2.64 32.32
N ARG A 233 0.64 2.17 32.01
CA ARG A 233 1.30 2.42 30.74
C ARG A 233 0.56 1.77 29.56
N PHE A 234 0.03 0.58 29.77
CA PHE A 234 -0.70 -0.16 28.74
C PHE A 234 -2.04 0.50 28.41
N VAL A 235 -2.84 0.87 29.40
CA VAL A 235 -4.12 1.56 29.20
C VAL A 235 -3.91 2.92 28.54
N GLY A 236 -2.92 3.70 29.00
CA GLY A 236 -2.56 4.98 28.35
C GLY A 236 -2.06 4.80 26.91
N LEU A 237 -1.47 3.64 26.59
CA LEU A 237 -1.05 3.32 25.23
C LEU A 237 -2.24 3.05 24.31
N LEU A 238 -3.25 2.32 24.79
CA LEU A 238 -4.47 2.00 24.03
C LEU A 238 -5.28 3.26 23.70
N PHE A 239 -5.35 4.22 24.63
CA PHE A 239 -6.03 5.50 24.42
C PHE A 239 -5.14 6.59 23.81
N ASN A 240 -3.91 6.29 23.40
CA ASN A 240 -3.09 7.28 22.71
C ASN A 240 -3.69 7.63 21.34
N LYS A 241 -3.52 8.88 20.87
CA LYS A 241 -4.02 9.36 19.55
C LYS A 241 -3.62 8.48 18.35
N LEU A 242 -2.53 7.72 18.46
CA LEU A 242 -2.05 6.84 17.39
C LEU A 242 -2.74 5.46 17.38
N VAL A 243 -3.31 5.02 18.51
CA VAL A 243 -3.96 3.71 18.66
C VAL A 243 -5.47 3.88 18.70
N ASP A 244 -5.95 4.84 19.49
CA ASP A 244 -7.33 5.30 19.56
C ASP A 244 -8.38 4.20 19.77
N CYS A 245 -8.10 3.25 20.68
CA CYS A 245 -9.07 2.23 21.03
C CYS A 245 -10.31 2.85 21.70
N ASP A 246 -11.49 2.33 21.35
CA ASP A 246 -12.70 2.59 22.12
C ASP A 246 -12.62 1.94 23.51
N LEU A 247 -13.48 2.40 24.42
CA LEU A 247 -13.46 2.02 25.83
C LEU A 247 -13.63 0.51 26.04
N GLU A 248 -14.51 -0.13 25.28
CA GLU A 248 -14.82 -1.55 25.41
C GLU A 248 -13.63 -2.40 24.92
N THR A 249 -13.10 -2.11 23.73
CA THR A 249 -11.91 -2.78 23.20
C THR A 249 -10.71 -2.62 24.13
N ALA A 250 -10.48 -1.40 24.66
CA ALA A 250 -9.35 -1.16 25.55
C ALA A 250 -9.47 -1.95 26.87
N TYR A 251 -10.68 -2.11 27.39
CA TYR A 251 -10.93 -2.89 28.60
C TYR A 251 -10.72 -4.38 28.36
N GLU A 252 -11.23 -4.93 27.25
CA GLU A 252 -11.02 -6.33 26.89
C GLU A 252 -9.54 -6.66 26.70
N LEU A 253 -8.79 -5.82 25.99
CA LEU A 253 -7.34 -6.00 25.81
C LEU A 253 -6.59 -5.96 27.15
N THR A 254 -7.03 -5.12 28.08
CA THR A 254 -6.45 -5.03 29.43
C THR A 254 -6.72 -6.30 30.24
N LYS A 255 -7.94 -6.88 30.14
CA LYS A 255 -8.26 -8.17 30.76
C LYS A 255 -7.47 -9.32 30.16
N ILE A 256 -7.28 -9.34 28.84
CA ILE A 256 -6.48 -10.36 28.15
C ILE A 256 -5.02 -10.29 28.62
N ALA A 257 -4.42 -9.09 28.67
CA ALA A 257 -3.07 -8.93 29.19
C ALA A 257 -2.97 -9.35 30.68
N ASN A 258 -3.98 -9.06 31.50
CA ASN A 258 -4.01 -9.50 32.89
C ASN A 258 -4.09 -11.02 33.02
N SER A 259 -4.89 -11.70 32.19
CA SER A 259 -5.10 -13.15 32.27
C SER A 259 -3.88 -13.98 31.89
N VAL A 260 -2.98 -13.42 31.07
CA VAL A 260 -1.69 -14.04 30.73
C VAL A 260 -0.55 -13.62 31.66
N THR A 261 -0.80 -12.78 32.65
CA THR A 261 0.19 -12.40 33.68
C THR A 261 0.33 -13.55 34.68
N ALA A 262 1.56 -13.93 35.04
CA ALA A 262 1.82 -15.09 35.91
C ALA A 262 1.03 -15.08 37.22
N GLU A 263 0.84 -13.89 37.80
CA GLU A 263 -0.10 -13.63 38.90
C GLU A 263 -0.95 -12.41 38.53
N PRO A 264 -2.16 -12.63 37.99
CA PRO A 264 -3.04 -11.56 37.58
C PRO A 264 -3.43 -10.67 38.75
N LEU A 265 -3.61 -9.37 38.49
CA LEU A 265 -4.22 -8.49 39.48
C LEU A 265 -5.66 -8.94 39.76
N PRO A 266 -6.15 -8.83 41.00
CA PRO A 266 -7.57 -8.97 41.30
C PRO A 266 -8.40 -8.06 40.38
N ILE A 267 -9.53 -8.56 39.90
CA ILE A 267 -10.35 -7.83 38.93
C ILE A 267 -10.75 -6.44 39.46
N GLU A 268 -11.08 -6.33 40.75
CA GLU A 268 -11.42 -5.06 41.39
C GLU A 268 -10.26 -4.04 41.41
N GLU A 269 -9.02 -4.51 41.41
CA GLU A 269 -7.82 -3.65 41.33
C GLU A 269 -7.53 -3.24 39.88
N LEU A 270 -7.71 -4.16 38.94
CA LEU A 270 -7.63 -3.89 37.51
C LEU A 270 -8.66 -2.84 37.09
N ASP A 271 -9.91 -3.01 37.52
CA ASP A 271 -11.05 -2.13 37.19
C ASP A 271 -10.85 -0.71 37.72
N ARG A 272 -10.38 -0.59 38.97
CA ARG A 272 -10.05 0.70 39.58
C ARG A 272 -8.96 1.43 38.79
N THR A 273 -7.90 0.71 38.41
CA THR A 273 -6.77 1.27 37.68
C THR A 273 -7.18 1.68 36.27
N PHE A 274 -7.89 0.81 35.54
CA PHE A 274 -8.41 1.09 34.21
C PHE A 274 -9.34 2.31 34.20
N SER A 275 -10.31 2.34 35.11
CA SER A 275 -11.30 3.42 35.18
C SER A 275 -10.67 4.78 35.49
N SER A 276 -9.66 4.81 36.37
CA SER A 276 -8.93 6.04 36.71
C SER A 276 -8.25 6.65 35.48
N ILE A 277 -7.61 5.82 34.66
CA ILE A 277 -6.83 6.26 33.50
C ILE A 277 -7.73 6.59 32.33
N ALA A 278 -8.75 5.78 32.06
CA ALA A 278 -9.75 6.07 31.04
C ALA A 278 -10.34 7.47 31.29
N ARG A 279 -10.80 7.76 32.52
CA ARG A 279 -11.30 9.09 32.88
C ARG A 279 -10.26 10.20 32.69
N ALA A 280 -8.99 9.95 33.00
CA ALA A 280 -7.93 10.92 32.82
C ALA A 280 -7.62 11.20 31.34
N GLU A 281 -7.64 10.18 30.48
CA GLU A 281 -7.38 10.33 29.05
C GLU A 281 -8.58 10.94 28.29
N TYR A 282 -9.82 10.61 28.65
CA TYR A 282 -11.00 11.24 28.06
C TYR A 282 -11.09 12.74 28.39
N ARG A 283 -10.73 13.16 29.62
CA ARG A 283 -10.64 14.59 29.99
C ARG A 283 -9.58 15.38 29.22
N LYS A 284 -8.57 14.73 28.62
CA LYS A 284 -7.56 15.40 27.79
C LYS A 284 -8.00 15.58 26.33
N ARG A 285 -9.13 14.99 25.96
CA ARG A 285 -9.69 14.99 24.59
C ARG A 285 -10.85 15.98 24.44
N GLU A 286 -11.42 16.45 25.54
CA GLU A 286 -12.29 17.64 25.63
C GLU A 286 -11.45 18.93 25.56
#